data_AF-A0A1N7DKF3-F1
#
_entry.id   AF-A0A1N7DKF3-F1
#
_cell.length_a   1.000
_cell.length_b   1.000
_cell.length_c   1.000
_cell.angle_alpha   90.00
_cell.angle_beta   90.00
_cell.angle_gamma   90.00
#
_symmetry.space_group_name_H-M   'P 1'
#
loop_
_entity.id
_entity.type
_entity.pdbx_description
1 polymer ?
#
loop_
_entity_poly.entity_id
_entity_poly.type
_entity_poly.pdbx_seq_one_letter_code
_entity_poly.pdbx_strand_id
1 'polypeptide(L)'
;MATTAGTPQGGIIRPALANWTLNGLETELIAHLGAKFGKSKAGKLKVGVVRYADDFVLTSGSKELLKTEIKPWIEAFLAVRGLRLSSAKTKIVHIDEGIDFLGWNFRKYSGTLLIKPSKKNMKAFYEKLRKTISDNIGAKQENLIRLLNPMLRGWAQYHSPVVAKEAFSTMESLLYWRLRRWAMRRHPKKTDSWIRDRYWRPTESGNRGFAADVVTKNGNKAMKELYSLPGTAIPRHTKIKGGYPPYDPQWELYGETLGQERKLKNMSYRREWARLYLDQRGLCALCGYEMNMETGWHDHHIEHRVAGGSEALGNRVLLHPNCHINVHANDLHVAKPVPA
;
A
#
# COMPACT_ATOMS: atom_id res chain seq x y z
N MET A 1 15.72 -10.49 33.06
CA MET A 1 15.82 -9.06 33.44
C MET A 1 14.64 -8.33 32.83
N ALA A 2 13.72 -7.84 33.67
CA ALA A 2 12.63 -6.99 33.22
C ALA A 2 13.22 -5.67 32.71
N THR A 3 12.83 -5.23 31.52
CA THR A 3 13.27 -3.93 30.99
C THR A 3 12.56 -2.82 31.74
N THR A 4 13.32 -2.00 32.47
CA THR A 4 12.83 -0.82 33.21
C THR A 4 12.27 0.27 32.28
N ALA A 5 12.62 0.22 31.00
CA ALA A 5 12.07 1.08 29.95
C ALA A 5 12.08 0.34 28.60
N GLY A 6 10.99 0.49 27.84
CA GLY A 6 10.81 -0.17 26.56
C GLY A 6 10.18 -1.55 26.68
N THR A 7 9.17 -1.79 25.85
CA THR A 7 8.61 -3.13 25.63
C THR A 7 9.64 -4.05 24.96
N PRO A 8 9.57 -5.38 25.05
CA PRO A 8 10.48 -6.27 24.31
C PRO A 8 10.36 -6.06 22.79
N GLN A 9 11.49 -5.92 22.08
CA GLN A 9 11.48 -5.81 20.61
C GLN A 9 10.84 -7.06 19.99
N GLY A 10 9.65 -6.89 19.40
CA GLY A 10 8.89 -7.97 18.76
C GLY A 10 7.59 -8.39 19.47
N GLY A 11 7.23 -7.76 20.60
CA GLY A 11 5.94 -8.01 21.24
C GLY A 11 4.76 -7.58 20.36
N ILE A 12 3.78 -8.47 20.14
CA ILE A 12 2.60 -8.24 19.27
C ILE A 12 1.84 -6.97 19.66
N ILE A 13 1.85 -6.60 20.95
CA ILE A 13 1.13 -5.44 21.49
C ILE A 13 1.83 -4.09 21.25
N ARG A 14 3.11 -4.08 20.84
CA ARG A 14 3.90 -2.83 20.69
C ARG A 14 3.26 -1.77 19.78
N PRO A 15 2.77 -2.11 18.58
CA PRO A 15 2.15 -1.13 17.70
C PRO A 15 0.91 -0.49 18.32
N ALA A 16 0.11 -1.27 19.06
CA ALA A 16 -1.06 -0.77 19.76
C ALA A 16 -0.67 0.22 20.86
N LEU A 17 0.32 -0.13 21.69
CA LEU A 17 0.83 0.75 22.74
C LEU A 17 1.42 2.04 22.17
N ALA A 18 2.19 1.97 21.07
CA ALA A 18 2.73 3.17 20.40
C ALA A 18 1.62 4.07 19.83
N ASN A 19 0.54 3.47 19.32
CA ASN A 19 -0.61 4.24 18.86
C ASN A 19 -1.39 4.88 20.01
N TRP A 20 -1.55 4.18 21.14
CA TRP A 20 -2.20 4.74 22.33
C TRP A 20 -1.40 5.87 22.96
N THR A 21 -0.08 5.71 23.11
CA THR A 21 0.77 6.74 23.71
C THR A 21 0.78 8.01 22.87
N LEU A 22 0.84 7.89 21.54
CA LEU A 22 0.84 9.04 20.62
C LEU A 22 -0.56 9.49 20.20
N ASN A 23 -1.62 8.91 20.77
CA ASN A 23 -2.98 9.36 20.52
C ASN A 23 -3.17 10.78 21.08
N GLY A 24 -3.98 11.59 20.39
CA GLY A 24 -4.22 12.98 20.77
C GLY A 24 -3.18 13.97 20.24
N LEU A 25 -2.05 13.54 19.67
CA LEU A 25 -1.02 14.46 19.14
C LEU A 25 -1.59 15.51 18.18
N GLU A 26 -2.46 15.10 17.25
CA GLU A 26 -3.10 16.02 16.31
C GLU A 26 -4.18 16.88 16.98
N THR A 27 -5.10 16.25 17.72
CA THR A 27 -6.24 16.92 18.34
C THR A 27 -5.81 17.94 19.39
N GLU A 28 -4.90 17.57 20.28
CA GLU A 28 -4.37 18.45 21.33
C GLU A 28 -3.52 19.59 20.75
N LEU A 29 -2.75 19.34 19.69
CA LEU A 29 -1.98 20.39 19.01
C LEU A 29 -2.91 21.43 18.35
N ILE A 30 -3.95 20.96 17.65
CA ILE A 30 -4.94 21.84 17.03
C ILE A 30 -5.69 22.64 18.10
N ALA A 31 -6.06 22.00 19.22
CA ALA A 31 -6.71 22.68 20.34
C ALA A 31 -5.81 23.76 20.97
N HIS A 32 -4.53 23.46 21.17
CA HIS A 32 -3.55 24.41 21.70
C HIS A 32 -3.39 25.63 20.78
N LEU A 33 -3.23 25.42 19.47
CA LEU A 33 -3.14 26.50 18.49
C LEU A 33 -4.44 27.30 18.40
N GLY A 34 -5.59 26.64 18.51
CA GLY A 34 -6.90 27.26 18.54
C GLY A 34 -7.11 28.15 19.77
N ALA A 35 -6.66 27.71 20.95
CA ALA A 35 -6.71 28.49 22.18
C ALA A 35 -5.78 29.72 22.13
N LYS A 36 -4.57 29.56 21.58
CA LYS A 36 -3.56 30.63 21.55
C LYS A 36 -3.82 31.70 20.49
N PHE A 37 -4.21 31.30 19.28
CA PHE A 37 -4.35 32.22 18.14
C PHE A 37 -5.81 32.49 17.76
N GLY A 38 -6.77 31.77 18.33
CA GLY A 38 -8.18 31.78 17.93
C GLY A 38 -8.44 30.89 16.71
N LYS A 39 -9.62 30.26 16.66
CA LYS A 39 -9.99 29.27 15.62
C LYS A 39 -9.78 29.75 14.18
N SER A 40 -10.11 31.02 13.89
CA SER A 40 -9.98 31.62 12.55
C SER A 40 -8.52 31.78 12.11
N LYS A 41 -7.62 32.21 13.00
CA LYS A 41 -6.18 32.33 12.68
C LYS A 41 -5.50 30.97 12.66
N ALA A 42 -5.88 30.04 13.54
CA ALA A 42 -5.32 28.69 13.58
C ALA A 42 -5.52 27.94 12.25
N GLY A 43 -6.69 28.07 11.62
CA GLY A 43 -6.95 27.50 10.29
C GLY A 43 -6.02 28.07 9.19
N LYS A 44 -5.59 29.34 9.32
CA LYS A 44 -4.66 29.98 8.37
C LYS A 44 -3.21 29.55 8.54
N LEU A 45 -2.85 28.96 9.69
CA LEU A 45 -1.50 28.45 9.95
C LEU A 45 -1.17 27.19 9.13
N LYS A 46 -2.19 26.54 8.52
CA LYS A 46 -2.06 25.34 7.68
C LYS A 46 -1.26 24.22 8.37
N VAL A 47 -1.51 24.05 9.67
CA VAL A 47 -0.87 23.01 10.46
C VAL A 47 -1.53 21.67 10.17
N GLY A 48 -0.72 20.67 9.84
CA GLY A 48 -1.18 19.31 9.55
C GLY A 48 -0.25 18.29 10.19
N VAL A 49 -0.81 17.21 10.70
CA VAL A 49 -0.07 16.11 11.34
C VAL A 49 -0.26 14.85 10.51
N VAL A 50 0.85 14.23 10.09
CA VAL A 50 0.83 12.92 9.43
C VAL A 50 1.68 11.98 10.27
N ARG A 51 1.06 10.98 10.88
CA ARG A 51 1.73 10.01 11.76
C ARG A 51 1.67 8.60 11.18
N TYR A 52 2.77 7.88 11.30
CA TYR A 52 2.87 6.45 11.03
C TYR A 52 3.67 5.78 12.14
N ALA A 53 2.98 5.06 13.03
CA ALA A 53 3.56 4.54 14.27
C ALA A 53 4.29 5.64 15.06
N ASP A 54 5.61 5.52 15.24
CA ASP A 54 6.50 6.44 15.94
C ASP A 54 7.04 7.58 15.05
N ASP A 55 7.03 7.41 13.73
CA ASP A 55 7.47 8.42 12.78
C ASP A 55 6.30 9.37 12.44
N PHE A 56 6.54 10.68 12.47
CA PHE A 56 5.55 11.67 12.07
C PHE A 56 6.16 12.86 11.34
N VAL A 57 5.34 13.50 10.51
CA VAL A 57 5.65 14.72 9.77
C VAL A 57 4.62 15.77 10.15
N LEU A 58 5.12 16.99 10.35
CA LEU A 58 4.31 18.16 10.65
C LEU A 58 4.50 19.19 9.55
N THR A 59 3.38 19.70 9.04
CA THR A 59 3.37 20.79 8.07
C THR A 59 2.94 22.08 8.75
N SER A 60 3.42 23.21 8.25
CA SER A 60 3.08 24.55 8.72
C SER A 60 3.31 25.55 7.59
N GLY A 61 2.55 26.65 7.58
CA GLY A 61 2.79 27.77 6.68
C GLY A 61 4.03 28.63 7.03
N SER A 62 4.62 28.45 8.22
CA SER A 62 5.80 29.21 8.68
C SER A 62 6.81 28.31 9.38
N LYS A 63 8.10 28.55 9.08
CA LYS A 63 9.24 27.88 9.70
C LYS A 63 9.44 28.33 11.14
N GLU A 64 9.15 29.59 11.42
CA GLU A 64 9.22 30.21 12.73
C GLU A 64 8.23 29.53 13.66
N LEU A 65 6.97 29.38 13.23
CA LEU A 65 5.93 28.67 13.99
C LEU A 65 6.35 27.24 14.37
N LEU A 66 6.99 26.51 13.45
CA LEU A 66 7.49 25.16 13.72
C LEU A 66 8.55 25.15 14.82
N LYS A 67 9.43 26.16 14.83
CA LYS A 67 10.54 26.26 15.79
C LYS A 67 10.11 26.77 17.15
N THR A 68 9.30 27.82 17.20
CA THR A 68 9.01 28.57 18.43
C THR A 68 7.83 27.99 19.20
N GLU A 69 6.85 27.43 18.50
CA GLU A 69 5.59 26.99 19.12
C GLU A 69 5.42 25.48 19.05
N ILE A 70 5.45 24.92 17.83
CA ILE A 70 5.08 23.53 17.62
C ILE A 70 6.14 22.58 18.22
N LYS A 71 7.43 22.85 17.99
CA LYS A 71 8.50 21.99 18.51
C LYS A 71 8.52 21.94 20.06
N PRO A 72 8.52 23.06 20.80
CA PRO A 72 8.48 23.02 22.27
C PRO A 72 7.21 22.36 22.80
N TRP A 73 6.07 22.61 22.17
CA TRP A 73 4.81 21.96 22.56
C TRP A 73 4.88 20.44 22.42
N ILE A 74 5.45 19.93 21.33
CA ILE A 74 5.63 18.48 21.12
C ILE A 74 6.60 17.89 22.14
N GLU A 75 7.68 18.59 22.45
CA GLU A 75 8.63 18.14 23.46
C GLU A 75 7.94 18.01 24.83
N ALA A 76 7.09 18.96 25.20
CA ALA A 76 6.28 18.88 26.41
C ALA A 76 5.25 17.73 26.36
N PHE A 77 4.52 17.58 25.24
CA PHE A 77 3.55 16.51 25.02
C PHE A 77 4.18 15.12 25.17
N LEU A 78 5.38 14.93 24.60
CA LEU A 78 6.12 13.68 24.66
C LEU A 78 6.75 13.45 26.03
N ALA A 79 7.21 14.50 26.72
CA ALA A 79 7.84 14.38 28.03
C ALA A 79 6.88 13.78 29.08
N VAL A 80 5.61 14.18 29.07
CA VAL A 80 4.56 13.59 29.93
C VAL A 80 4.41 12.08 29.71
N ARG A 81 4.70 11.63 28.49
CA ARG A 81 4.60 10.22 28.07
C ARG A 81 5.94 9.47 28.16
N GLY A 82 6.96 10.09 28.76
CA GLY A 82 8.30 9.51 28.91
C GLY A 82 9.10 9.40 27.61
N LEU A 83 8.72 10.13 26.57
CA LEU A 83 9.35 10.10 25.25
C LEU A 83 10.14 11.39 24.98
N ARG A 84 11.15 11.29 24.11
CA ARG A 84 11.98 12.44 23.70
C ARG A 84 12.17 12.43 22.18
N LEU A 85 12.21 13.63 21.60
CA LEU A 85 12.57 13.78 20.20
C LEU A 85 14.05 13.48 19.98
N SER A 86 14.34 12.73 18.92
CA SER A 86 15.71 12.50 18.48
C SER A 86 16.22 13.72 17.71
N SER A 87 17.01 14.57 18.35
CA SER A 87 17.61 15.78 17.73
C SER A 87 18.32 15.50 16.41
N ALA A 88 18.97 14.33 16.27
CA ALA A 88 19.65 13.91 15.05
C ALA A 88 18.71 13.57 13.88
N LYS A 89 17.46 13.19 14.17
CA LYS A 89 16.45 12.79 13.17
C LYS A 89 15.51 13.95 12.84
N THR A 90 15.21 14.80 13.81
CA THR A 90 14.30 15.93 13.65
C THR A 90 14.94 17.02 12.79
N LYS A 91 14.36 17.26 11.61
CA LYS A 91 14.82 18.30 10.68
C LYS A 91 13.64 19.15 10.24
N ILE A 92 13.86 20.46 10.16
CA ILE A 92 12.90 21.41 9.60
C ILE A 92 13.41 21.81 8.23
N VAL A 93 12.72 21.33 7.19
CA VAL A 93 13.09 21.51 5.79
C VAL A 93 11.96 22.17 5.03
N HIS A 94 12.28 22.90 3.96
CA HIS A 94 11.27 23.43 3.05
C HIS A 94 10.81 22.34 2.08
N ILE A 95 9.54 22.39 1.64
CA ILE A 95 8.98 21.36 0.75
C ILE A 95 9.66 21.33 -0.64
N ASP A 96 10.30 22.43 -1.04
CA ASP A 96 11.05 22.51 -2.30
C ASP A 96 12.42 21.81 -2.23
N GLU A 97 13.01 21.67 -1.04
CA GLU A 97 14.20 20.86 -0.80
C GLU A 97 13.84 19.37 -0.77
N GLY A 98 12.68 19.08 -0.19
CA GLY A 98 12.06 17.77 -0.10
C GLY A 98 12.32 17.05 1.22
N ILE A 99 11.41 16.14 1.56
CA ILE A 99 11.46 15.35 2.80
C ILE A 99 11.33 13.86 2.48
N ASP A 100 12.18 13.05 3.10
CA ASP A 100 12.09 11.59 3.05
C ASP A 100 11.20 11.08 4.20
N PHE A 101 10.11 10.40 3.86
CA PHE A 101 9.19 9.78 4.82
C PHE A 101 8.66 8.44 4.28
N LEU A 102 8.71 7.38 5.09
CA LEU A 102 8.30 6.01 4.73
C LEU A 102 8.90 5.48 3.40
N GLY A 103 10.15 5.89 3.09
CA GLY A 103 10.82 5.48 1.86
C GLY A 103 10.38 6.22 0.59
N TRP A 104 9.57 7.27 0.73
CA TRP A 104 9.23 8.21 -0.33
C TRP A 104 9.86 9.58 -0.07
N ASN A 105 10.20 10.27 -1.14
CA ASN A 105 10.63 11.65 -1.14
C ASN A 105 9.46 12.53 -1.60
N PHE A 106 9.05 13.45 -0.74
CA PHE A 106 8.02 14.44 -1.01
C PHE A 106 8.71 15.74 -1.35
N ARG A 107 8.58 16.20 -2.60
CA ARG A 107 9.21 17.44 -3.04
C ARG A 107 8.30 18.21 -3.98
N LYS A 108 8.25 19.53 -3.80
CA LYS A 108 7.53 20.43 -4.69
C LYS A 108 8.49 20.97 -5.76
N TYR A 109 8.06 20.86 -7.01
CA TYR A 109 8.79 21.29 -8.20
C TYR A 109 7.94 22.33 -8.90
N SER A 110 8.37 23.60 -8.87
CA SER A 110 7.71 24.72 -9.57
C SER A 110 6.18 24.75 -9.38
N GLY A 111 5.71 24.58 -8.14
CA GLY A 111 4.26 24.55 -7.84
C GLY A 111 3.66 23.15 -7.69
N THR A 112 4.25 22.12 -8.29
CA THR A 112 3.69 20.76 -8.33
C THR A 112 4.35 19.83 -7.32
N LEU A 113 3.56 19.21 -6.43
CA LEU A 113 4.08 18.21 -5.50
C LEU A 113 4.25 16.86 -6.20
N LEU A 114 5.49 16.37 -6.26
CA LEU A 114 5.79 15.03 -6.73
C LEU A 114 6.28 14.17 -5.57
N ILE A 115 5.64 13.02 -5.41
CA ILE A 115 6.04 11.99 -4.46
C ILE A 115 6.76 10.91 -5.25
N LYS A 116 8.04 10.69 -4.98
CA LYS A 116 8.89 9.70 -5.67
C LYS A 116 9.47 8.71 -4.66
N PRO A 117 9.84 7.48 -5.04
CA PRO A 117 10.66 6.63 -4.17
C PRO A 117 11.95 7.36 -3.76
N SER A 118 12.35 7.28 -2.48
CA SER A 118 13.55 7.98 -2.03
C SER A 118 14.81 7.33 -2.58
N LYS A 119 15.85 8.13 -2.85
CA LYS A 119 17.14 7.63 -3.36
C LYS A 119 17.76 6.60 -2.41
N LYS A 120 17.59 6.81 -1.09
CA LYS A 120 18.04 5.88 -0.05
C LYS A 120 17.32 4.53 -0.15
N ASN A 121 16.01 4.52 -0.33
CA ASN A 121 15.23 3.29 -0.50
C ASN A 121 15.64 2.55 -1.78
N MET A 122 15.73 3.26 -2.91
CA MET A 122 16.18 2.69 -4.18
C MET A 122 17.56 2.05 -4.05
N LYS A 123 18.53 2.74 -3.43
CA LYS A 123 19.88 2.19 -3.21
C LYS A 123 19.85 0.93 -2.34
N ALA A 124 19.10 0.96 -1.23
CA ALA A 124 18.98 -0.19 -0.33
C ALA A 124 18.35 -1.41 -1.05
N PHE A 125 17.32 -1.18 -1.86
CA PHE A 125 16.69 -2.23 -2.65
C PHE A 125 17.64 -2.80 -3.71
N TYR A 126 18.37 -1.94 -4.43
CA TYR A 126 19.38 -2.39 -5.40
C TYR A 126 20.50 -3.19 -4.75
N GLU A 127 21.03 -2.77 -3.58
CA GLU A 127 22.04 -3.55 -2.87
C GLU A 127 21.50 -4.91 -2.42
N LYS A 128 20.22 -4.99 -2.02
CA LYS A 128 19.56 -6.27 -1.72
C LYS A 128 19.53 -7.17 -2.97
N LEU A 129 19.08 -6.67 -4.12
CA LEU A 129 19.09 -7.42 -5.39
C LEU A 129 20.50 -7.84 -5.79
N ARG A 130 21.47 -6.92 -5.67
CA ARG A 130 22.88 -7.16 -5.99
C ARG A 130 23.43 -8.29 -5.13
N LYS A 131 23.19 -8.28 -3.82
CA LYS A 131 23.60 -9.33 -2.90
C LYS A 131 22.96 -10.65 -3.27
N THR A 132 21.64 -10.68 -3.46
CA THR A 132 20.90 -11.88 -3.88
C THR A 132 21.46 -12.51 -5.16
N ILE A 133 21.80 -11.72 -6.18
CA ILE A 133 22.42 -12.22 -7.43
C ILE A 133 23.84 -12.72 -7.19
N SER A 134 24.61 -12.07 -6.31
CA SER A 134 26.00 -12.44 -6.00
C SER A 134 26.09 -13.74 -5.22
N ASP A 135 25.15 -13.97 -4.31
CA ASP A 135 25.07 -15.22 -3.54
C ASP A 135 24.60 -16.39 -4.42
N ASN A 136 24.04 -16.10 -5.61
CA ASN A 136 23.46 -17.08 -6.53
C ASN A 136 24.17 -17.11 -7.91
N ILE A 137 25.48 -16.90 -7.94
CA ILE A 137 26.27 -16.93 -9.19
C ILE A 137 26.13 -18.26 -9.95
N GLY A 138 26.12 -19.38 -9.22
CA GLY A 138 26.00 -20.73 -9.80
C GLY A 138 24.58 -21.16 -10.17
N ALA A 139 23.55 -20.43 -9.73
CA ALA A 139 22.16 -20.85 -9.86
C ALA A 139 21.70 -21.01 -11.32
N LYS A 140 20.68 -21.83 -11.55
CA LYS A 140 19.99 -21.86 -12.85
C LYS A 140 19.20 -20.57 -13.07
N GLN A 141 19.02 -20.18 -14.32
CA GLN A 141 18.25 -18.98 -14.71
C GLN A 141 16.84 -18.96 -14.08
N GLU A 142 16.12 -20.08 -14.14
CA GLU A 142 14.78 -20.25 -13.56
C GLU A 142 14.74 -20.00 -12.04
N ASN A 143 15.77 -20.43 -11.31
CA ASN A 143 15.85 -20.27 -9.85
C ASN A 143 16.11 -18.80 -9.50
N LEU A 144 16.94 -18.13 -10.28
CA LEU A 144 17.19 -16.70 -10.10
C LEU A 144 15.90 -15.89 -10.34
N ILE A 145 15.14 -16.21 -11.40
CA ILE A 145 13.84 -15.58 -11.68
C ILE A 145 12.84 -15.85 -10.54
N ARG A 146 12.78 -17.09 -10.04
CA ARG A 146 11.92 -17.46 -8.89
C ARG A 146 12.26 -16.66 -7.63
N LEU A 147 13.53 -16.37 -7.39
CA LEU A 147 13.99 -15.61 -6.23
C LEU A 147 13.76 -14.10 -6.36
N LEU A 148 14.02 -13.53 -7.55
CA LEU A 148 13.92 -12.09 -7.78
C LEU A 148 12.48 -11.60 -7.95
N ASN A 149 11.61 -12.39 -8.59
CA ASN A 149 10.24 -11.94 -8.89
C ASN A 149 9.42 -11.50 -7.67
N PRO A 150 9.40 -12.24 -6.55
CA PRO A 150 8.69 -11.79 -5.34
C PRO A 150 9.25 -10.47 -4.79
N MET A 151 10.57 -10.28 -4.85
CA MET A 151 11.22 -9.05 -4.38
C MET A 151 10.85 -7.85 -5.25
N LEU A 152 10.93 -8.01 -6.57
CA LEU A 152 10.58 -6.97 -7.55
C LEU A 152 9.10 -6.60 -7.45
N ARG A 153 8.22 -7.61 -7.39
CA ARG A 153 6.78 -7.40 -7.27
C ARG A 153 6.42 -6.69 -5.96
N GLY A 154 6.99 -7.12 -4.83
CA GLY A 154 6.72 -6.49 -3.54
C GLY A 154 7.14 -5.03 -3.51
N TRP A 155 8.33 -4.73 -4.04
CA TRP A 155 8.82 -3.35 -4.13
C TRP A 155 7.99 -2.50 -5.10
N ALA A 156 7.61 -3.04 -6.25
CA ALA A 156 6.75 -2.36 -7.20
C ALA A 156 5.37 -2.05 -6.62
N GLN A 157 4.75 -3.01 -5.93
CA GLN A 157 3.44 -2.82 -5.30
C GLN A 157 3.49 -1.77 -4.17
N TYR A 158 4.58 -1.73 -3.40
CA TYR A 158 4.76 -0.73 -2.35
C TYR A 158 4.86 0.70 -2.92
N HIS A 159 5.54 0.86 -4.06
CA HIS A 159 5.75 2.17 -4.69
C HIS A 159 4.74 2.49 -5.81
N SER A 160 3.84 1.57 -6.17
CA SER A 160 2.86 1.79 -7.24
C SER A 160 1.93 2.98 -7.01
N PRO A 161 1.62 3.43 -5.78
CA PRO A 161 0.74 4.60 -5.60
C PRO A 161 1.40 5.95 -5.94
N VAL A 162 2.73 6.00 -5.91
CA VAL A 162 3.50 7.24 -6.07
C VAL A 162 4.05 7.40 -7.50
N VAL A 163 4.69 8.52 -7.80
CA VAL A 163 5.31 8.77 -9.12
C VAL A 163 6.58 7.93 -9.25
N ALA A 164 6.42 6.65 -9.59
CA ALA A 164 7.48 5.65 -9.55
C ALA A 164 8.00 5.17 -10.91
N LYS A 165 7.38 5.53 -12.05
CA LYS A 165 7.79 5.02 -13.38
C LYS A 165 9.27 5.23 -13.68
N GLU A 166 9.76 6.44 -13.46
CA GLU A 166 11.18 6.79 -13.67
C GLU A 166 12.09 5.89 -12.80
N ALA A 167 11.76 5.77 -11.51
CA ALA A 167 12.50 4.94 -10.57
C ALA A 167 12.47 3.45 -10.95
N PHE A 168 11.33 2.97 -11.46
CA PHE A 168 11.17 1.59 -11.95
C PHE A 168 12.06 1.33 -13.17
N SER A 169 12.08 2.25 -14.15
CA SER A 169 12.93 2.12 -15.34
C SER A 169 14.42 2.17 -14.98
N THR A 170 14.83 3.06 -14.08
CA THR A 170 16.21 3.10 -13.60
C THR A 170 16.60 1.79 -12.91
N MET A 171 15.74 1.27 -12.03
CA MET A 171 16.00 0.02 -11.30
C MET A 171 16.11 -1.18 -12.24
N GLU A 172 15.21 -1.28 -13.23
CA GLU A 172 15.23 -2.35 -14.23
C GLU A 172 16.49 -2.29 -15.10
N SER A 173 16.93 -1.10 -15.50
CA SER A 173 18.20 -0.90 -16.23
C SER A 173 19.42 -1.34 -15.40
N LEU A 174 19.49 -0.95 -14.13
CA LEU A 174 20.57 -1.39 -13.22
C LEU A 174 20.56 -2.92 -13.04
N LEU A 175 19.37 -3.51 -12.89
CA LEU A 175 19.19 -4.94 -12.77
C LEU A 175 19.62 -5.68 -14.05
N TYR A 176 19.27 -5.15 -15.23
CA TYR A 176 19.69 -5.68 -16.52
C TYR A 176 21.22 -5.80 -16.60
N TRP A 177 21.96 -4.74 -16.28
CA TRP A 177 23.43 -4.76 -16.30
C TRP A 177 24.03 -5.73 -15.28
N ARG A 178 23.34 -5.95 -14.15
CA ARG A 178 23.77 -6.94 -13.15
C ARG A 178 23.55 -8.37 -13.63
N LEU A 179 22.39 -8.66 -14.20
CA LEU A 179 22.05 -9.96 -14.78
C LEU A 179 22.91 -10.27 -16.00
N ARG A 180 23.24 -9.28 -16.82
CA ARG A 180 24.14 -9.45 -17.96
C ARG A 180 25.54 -9.85 -17.51
N ARG A 181 26.09 -9.19 -16.49
CA ARG A 181 27.38 -9.59 -15.89
C ARG A 181 27.34 -11.01 -15.31
N TRP A 182 26.24 -11.39 -14.67
CA TRP A 182 26.04 -12.74 -14.19
C TRP A 182 26.03 -13.76 -15.35
N ALA A 183 25.35 -13.46 -16.46
CA ALA A 183 25.29 -14.33 -17.63
C ALA A 183 26.65 -14.45 -18.36
N MET A 184 27.37 -13.34 -18.52
CA MET A 184 28.73 -13.32 -19.09
C MET A 184 29.71 -14.17 -18.28
N ARG A 185 29.64 -14.11 -16.94
CA ARG A 185 30.50 -14.92 -16.07
C ARG A 185 30.29 -16.42 -16.27
N ARG A 186 29.07 -16.86 -16.62
CA ARG A 186 28.75 -18.26 -16.89
C ARG A 186 29.21 -18.74 -18.27
N HIS A 187 29.46 -17.80 -19.18
CA HIS A 187 29.81 -18.11 -20.57
C HIS A 187 30.98 -17.25 -21.07
N PRO A 188 32.18 -17.40 -20.47
CA PRO A 188 33.34 -16.56 -20.80
C PRO A 188 33.79 -16.67 -22.27
N LYS A 189 33.46 -17.78 -22.95
CA LYS A 189 33.83 -18.04 -24.35
C LYS A 189 32.73 -17.69 -25.36
N LYS A 190 31.58 -17.15 -24.92
CA LYS A 190 30.44 -16.85 -25.82
C LYS A 190 30.37 -15.36 -26.11
N THR A 191 29.88 -15.03 -27.31
CA THR A 191 29.69 -13.64 -27.73
C THR A 191 28.53 -13.00 -26.99
N ASP A 192 28.50 -11.67 -26.97
CA ASP A 192 27.42 -10.92 -26.34
C ASP A 192 26.06 -11.18 -26.99
N SER A 193 26.01 -11.29 -28.33
CA SER A 193 24.76 -11.62 -29.03
C SER A 193 24.22 -12.98 -28.56
N TRP A 194 25.09 -13.98 -28.44
CA TRP A 194 24.67 -15.29 -27.97
C TRP A 194 24.10 -15.24 -26.55
N ILE A 195 24.72 -14.46 -25.65
CA ILE A 195 24.23 -14.29 -24.27
C ILE A 195 22.86 -13.61 -24.28
N ARG A 196 22.70 -12.52 -25.04
CA ARG A 196 21.42 -11.84 -25.21
C ARG A 196 20.37 -12.81 -25.73
N ASP A 197 20.68 -13.58 -26.76
CA ASP A 197 19.73 -14.49 -27.39
C ASP A 197 19.35 -15.68 -26.50
N ARG A 198 20.29 -16.15 -25.67
CA ARG A 198 20.06 -17.26 -24.74
C ARG A 198 19.21 -16.87 -23.52
N TYR A 199 19.44 -15.67 -22.97
CA TYR A 199 18.89 -15.25 -21.67
C TYR A 199 17.76 -14.22 -21.79
N TRP A 200 17.78 -13.36 -22.81
CA TRP A 200 16.73 -12.38 -23.10
C TRP A 200 15.89 -12.83 -24.30
N ARG A 201 14.78 -13.50 -23.99
CA ARG A 201 13.90 -14.13 -24.98
C ARG A 201 12.74 -13.20 -25.33
N PRO A 202 12.17 -13.30 -26.54
CA PRO A 202 10.93 -12.63 -26.87
C PRO A 202 9.84 -13.03 -25.87
N THR A 203 9.15 -12.04 -25.32
CA THR A 203 8.04 -12.21 -24.37
C THR A 203 6.72 -12.08 -25.11
N GLU A 204 5.61 -12.39 -24.43
CA GLU A 204 4.27 -12.24 -25.01
C GLU A 204 3.97 -10.79 -25.45
N SER A 205 4.64 -9.80 -24.86
CA SER A 205 4.51 -8.39 -25.23
C SER A 205 5.41 -7.96 -26.40
N GLY A 206 6.13 -8.88 -27.03
CA GLY A 206 7.03 -8.63 -28.15
C GLY A 206 8.40 -8.06 -27.76
N ASN A 207 8.59 -7.67 -26.50
CA ASN A 207 9.87 -7.20 -25.98
C ASN A 207 10.78 -8.37 -25.58
N ARG A 208 12.08 -8.12 -25.42
CA ARG A 208 13.02 -9.15 -24.94
C ARG A 208 13.19 -9.06 -23.42
N GLY A 209 12.67 -10.05 -22.71
CA GLY A 209 12.70 -10.14 -21.25
C GLY A 209 13.65 -11.25 -20.78
N PHE A 210 14.21 -11.10 -19.58
CA PHE A 210 15.01 -12.15 -18.98
C PHE A 210 14.11 -13.33 -18.59
N ALA A 211 14.13 -14.41 -19.38
CA ALA A 211 13.12 -15.45 -19.30
C ALA A 211 13.69 -16.87 -19.49
N ALA A 212 13.11 -17.84 -18.78
CA ALA A 212 13.50 -19.23 -18.83
C ALA A 212 12.28 -20.14 -18.94
N ASP A 213 12.43 -21.27 -19.63
CA ASP A 213 11.42 -22.33 -19.63
C ASP A 213 11.39 -22.98 -18.24
N VAL A 214 10.17 -23.20 -17.74
CA VAL A 214 9.90 -23.88 -16.49
C VAL A 214 8.83 -24.94 -16.72
N VAL A 215 8.97 -26.08 -16.04
CA VAL A 215 7.90 -27.07 -15.98
C VAL A 215 6.96 -26.66 -14.85
N THR A 216 5.68 -26.46 -15.17
CA THR A 216 4.64 -26.15 -14.20
C THR A 216 4.32 -27.38 -13.35
N LYS A 217 3.61 -27.18 -12.22
CA LYS A 217 3.17 -28.29 -11.35
C LYS A 217 2.33 -29.34 -12.10
N ASN A 218 1.70 -28.95 -13.20
CA ASN A 218 0.85 -29.81 -14.02
C ASN A 218 1.62 -30.48 -15.18
N GLY A 219 2.95 -30.43 -15.18
CA GLY A 219 3.80 -31.02 -16.23
C GLY A 219 3.92 -30.19 -17.52
N ASN A 220 3.10 -29.14 -17.68
CA ASN A 220 3.15 -28.27 -18.87
C ASN A 220 4.40 -27.39 -18.87
N LYS A 221 5.04 -27.24 -20.03
CA LYS A 221 6.12 -26.27 -20.25
C LYS A 221 5.51 -24.87 -20.32
N ALA A 222 6.03 -23.96 -19.51
CA ALA A 222 5.68 -22.55 -19.55
C ALA A 222 6.95 -21.71 -19.55
N MET A 223 6.90 -20.50 -20.09
CA MET A 223 7.99 -19.54 -19.96
C MET A 223 7.77 -18.68 -18.72
N LYS A 224 8.79 -18.55 -17.88
CA LYS A 224 8.78 -17.63 -16.74
C LYS A 224 9.69 -16.46 -17.02
N GLU A 225 9.09 -15.27 -17.07
CA GLU A 225 9.80 -14.00 -17.23
C GLU A 225 10.13 -13.37 -15.87
N LEU A 226 11.21 -12.61 -15.83
CA LEU A 226 11.49 -11.66 -14.76
C LEU A 226 10.39 -10.59 -14.70
N TYR A 227 9.95 -10.25 -13.49
CA TYR A 227 8.91 -9.25 -13.30
C TYR A 227 9.35 -7.87 -13.78
N SER A 228 8.60 -7.27 -14.73
CA SER A 228 8.89 -5.92 -15.22
C SER A 228 8.41 -4.85 -14.24
N LEU A 229 9.34 -4.02 -13.77
CA LEU A 229 8.99 -2.91 -12.86
C LEU A 229 8.21 -1.81 -13.61
N PRO A 230 8.66 -1.31 -14.78
CA PRO A 230 7.93 -0.28 -15.53
C PRO A 230 6.57 -0.75 -16.03
N GLY A 231 6.35 -2.06 -16.21
CA GLY A 231 5.04 -2.63 -16.53
C GLY A 231 3.99 -2.47 -15.42
N THR A 232 4.41 -2.18 -14.18
CA THR A 232 3.49 -2.04 -13.04
C THR A 232 2.60 -0.82 -13.18
N ALA A 233 1.28 -1.00 -13.14
CA ALA A 233 0.32 0.10 -13.15
C ALA A 233 0.50 1.00 -11.92
N ILE A 234 0.20 2.30 -12.06
CA ILE A 234 0.24 3.27 -10.95
C ILE A 234 -1.19 3.61 -10.55
N PRO A 235 -1.83 2.83 -9.66
CA PRO A 235 -3.15 3.17 -9.14
C PRO A 235 -3.02 4.33 -8.14
N ARG A 236 -3.77 5.41 -8.34
CA ARG A 236 -3.85 6.49 -7.36
C ARG A 236 -4.78 6.09 -6.21
N HIS A 237 -4.37 6.38 -4.98
CA HIS A 237 -5.23 6.14 -3.82
C HIS A 237 -6.35 7.18 -3.74
N THR A 238 -7.57 6.69 -3.56
CA THR A 238 -8.71 7.52 -3.19
C THR A 238 -8.60 7.90 -1.71
N LYS A 239 -8.72 9.19 -1.41
CA LYS A 239 -8.72 9.70 -0.04
C LYS A 239 -9.96 9.19 0.70
N ILE A 240 -9.75 8.56 1.86
CA ILE A 240 -10.84 8.14 2.75
C ILE A 240 -11.37 9.36 3.51
N LYS A 241 -12.65 9.35 3.88
CA LYS A 241 -13.24 10.34 4.79
C LYS A 241 -12.47 10.35 6.13
N GLY A 242 -12.07 11.53 6.60
CA GLY A 242 -11.19 11.66 7.78
C GLY A 242 -11.81 11.14 9.07
N GLY A 243 -13.13 11.23 9.21
CA GLY A 243 -13.88 10.72 10.36
C GLY A 243 -14.36 9.28 10.22
N TYR A 244 -13.74 8.46 9.35
CA TYR A 244 -14.12 7.05 9.15
C TYR A 244 -13.36 6.11 10.11
N PRO A 245 -13.98 5.67 11.20
CA PRO A 245 -13.55 4.50 11.96
C PRO A 245 -14.06 3.21 11.30
N PRO A 246 -13.18 2.23 10.99
CA PRO A 246 -13.59 0.93 10.43
C PRO A 246 -14.42 0.04 11.35
N TYR A 247 -14.63 0.45 12.60
CA TYR A 247 -15.27 -0.35 13.66
C TYR A 247 -16.59 0.25 14.16
N ASP A 248 -17.03 1.35 13.56
CA ASP A 248 -18.27 2.01 13.93
C ASP A 248 -19.38 1.54 12.98
N PRO A 249 -20.49 0.97 13.50
CA PRO A 249 -21.61 0.52 12.68
C PRO A 249 -22.17 1.60 11.75
N GLN A 250 -22.11 2.88 12.13
CA GLN A 250 -22.60 3.99 11.29
C GLN A 250 -21.86 4.11 9.95
N TRP A 251 -20.68 3.50 9.85
CA TRP A 251 -19.79 3.57 8.70
C TRP A 251 -19.73 2.29 7.88
N GLU A 252 -20.46 1.23 8.26
CA GLU A 252 -20.40 -0.09 7.62
C GLU A 252 -20.65 0.00 6.12
N LEU A 253 -21.75 0.64 5.70
CA LEU A 253 -22.09 0.87 4.28
C LEU A 253 -20.94 1.52 3.50
N TYR A 254 -20.30 2.55 4.07
CA TYR A 254 -19.18 3.24 3.42
C TYR A 254 -17.94 2.33 3.36
N GLY A 255 -17.69 1.54 4.40
CA GLY A 255 -16.60 0.57 4.49
C GLY A 255 -16.74 -0.57 3.46
N GLU A 256 -17.93 -1.14 3.35
CA GLU A 256 -18.27 -2.17 2.35
C GLU A 256 -18.08 -1.62 0.94
N THR A 257 -18.66 -0.45 0.63
CA THR A 257 -18.53 0.19 -0.69
C THR A 257 -17.05 0.42 -1.06
N LEU A 258 -16.27 1.00 -0.13
CA LEU A 258 -14.84 1.22 -0.33
C LEU A 258 -14.06 -0.10 -0.52
N GLY A 259 -14.44 -1.15 0.20
CA GLY A 259 -13.88 -2.49 0.09
C GLY A 259 -14.14 -3.10 -1.29
N GLN A 260 -15.38 -3.02 -1.76
CA GLN A 260 -15.80 -3.49 -3.08
C GLN A 260 -15.00 -2.79 -4.18
N GLU A 261 -14.97 -1.45 -4.20
CA GLU A 261 -14.23 -0.66 -5.19
C GLU A 261 -12.76 -1.07 -5.32
N ARG A 262 -12.11 -1.32 -4.17
CA ARG A 262 -10.70 -1.76 -4.12
C ARG A 262 -10.51 -3.17 -4.67
N LYS A 263 -11.48 -4.05 -4.43
CA LYS A 263 -11.44 -5.45 -4.85
C LYS A 263 -11.90 -5.65 -6.30
N LEU A 264 -12.55 -4.67 -6.93
CA LEU A 264 -13.03 -4.77 -8.33
C LEU A 264 -11.95 -5.17 -9.34
N LYS A 265 -10.67 -4.87 -9.10
CA LYS A 265 -9.55 -5.27 -9.97
C LYS A 265 -8.92 -6.62 -9.60
N ASN A 266 -9.32 -7.21 -8.48
CA ASN A 266 -8.82 -8.49 -8.00
C ASN A 266 -9.59 -9.65 -8.67
N MET A 267 -8.87 -10.49 -9.40
CA MET A 267 -9.47 -11.64 -10.10
C MET A 267 -10.11 -12.67 -9.16
N SER A 268 -9.59 -12.86 -7.95
CA SER A 268 -10.22 -13.76 -6.95
C SER A 268 -11.58 -13.24 -6.55
N TYR A 269 -11.65 -11.94 -6.22
CA TYR A 269 -12.90 -11.29 -5.86
C TYR A 269 -13.93 -11.32 -6.99
N ARG A 270 -13.50 -11.12 -8.24
CA ARG A 270 -14.40 -11.25 -9.41
C ARG A 270 -14.98 -12.65 -9.55
N ARG A 271 -14.20 -13.70 -9.24
CA ARG A 271 -14.68 -15.10 -9.26
C ARG A 271 -15.67 -15.36 -8.13
N GLU A 272 -15.36 -14.89 -6.93
CA GLU A 272 -16.25 -14.95 -5.76
C GLU A 272 -17.58 -14.23 -6.04
N TRP A 273 -17.51 -13.02 -6.61
CA TRP A 273 -18.68 -12.25 -7.01
C TRP A 273 -19.51 -12.99 -8.07
N ALA A 274 -18.87 -13.53 -9.11
CA ALA A 274 -19.58 -14.29 -10.14
C ALA A 274 -20.26 -15.53 -9.56
N ARG A 275 -19.65 -16.15 -8.53
CA ARG A 275 -20.26 -17.25 -7.81
C ARG A 275 -21.51 -16.81 -7.04
N LEU A 276 -21.43 -15.70 -6.30
CA LEU A 276 -22.59 -15.13 -5.59
C LEU A 276 -23.73 -14.78 -6.56
N TYR A 277 -23.40 -14.17 -7.70
CA TYR A 277 -24.38 -13.82 -8.73
C TYR A 277 -25.09 -15.07 -9.27
N LEU A 278 -24.35 -16.14 -9.57
CA LEU A 278 -24.92 -17.41 -10.03
C LEU A 278 -25.78 -18.09 -8.93
N ASP A 279 -25.29 -18.12 -7.69
CA ASP A 279 -26.01 -18.71 -6.56
C ASP A 279 -27.34 -17.95 -6.29
N GLN A 280 -27.37 -16.64 -6.57
CA GLN A 280 -28.57 -15.80 -6.46
C GLN A 280 -29.40 -15.71 -7.75
N ARG A 281 -29.03 -16.44 -8.81
CA ARG A 281 -29.68 -16.39 -10.13
C ARG A 281 -29.76 -14.97 -10.73
N GLY A 282 -28.80 -14.12 -10.39
CA GLY A 282 -28.78 -12.72 -10.79
C GLY A 282 -29.85 -11.84 -10.11
N LEU A 283 -30.54 -12.33 -9.09
CA LEU A 283 -31.57 -11.59 -8.36
C LEU A 283 -30.98 -10.92 -7.11
N CYS A 284 -31.46 -9.72 -6.83
CA CYS A 284 -31.15 -9.02 -5.58
C CYS A 284 -31.76 -9.77 -4.38
N ALA A 285 -30.95 -10.02 -3.35
CA ALA A 285 -31.39 -10.79 -2.18
C ALA A 285 -32.48 -10.10 -1.34
N LEU A 286 -32.68 -8.78 -1.50
CA LEU A 286 -33.74 -8.03 -0.81
C LEU A 286 -35.01 -7.91 -1.64
N CYS A 287 -34.92 -7.36 -2.85
CA CYS A 287 -36.11 -7.02 -3.65
C CYS A 287 -36.51 -8.11 -4.65
N GLY A 288 -35.66 -9.11 -4.89
CA GLY A 288 -35.93 -10.21 -5.82
C GLY A 288 -35.87 -9.84 -7.31
N TYR A 289 -35.62 -8.57 -7.67
CA TYR A 289 -35.47 -8.15 -9.06
C TYR A 289 -34.06 -8.41 -9.61
N GLU A 290 -33.95 -8.52 -10.92
CA GLU A 290 -32.69 -8.76 -11.63
C GLU A 290 -31.67 -7.62 -11.43
N MET A 291 -30.41 -8.00 -11.27
CA MET A 291 -29.26 -7.11 -11.24
C MET A 291 -28.53 -7.17 -12.59
N ASN A 292 -28.34 -6.03 -13.23
CA ASN A 292 -27.59 -5.91 -14.48
C ASN A 292 -26.57 -4.75 -14.41
N MET A 293 -25.88 -4.49 -15.52
CA MET A 293 -24.88 -3.43 -15.62
C MET A 293 -25.46 -2.02 -15.42
N GLU A 294 -26.75 -1.82 -15.68
CA GLU A 294 -27.44 -0.53 -15.52
C GLU A 294 -27.89 -0.33 -14.07
N THR A 295 -28.43 -1.36 -13.43
CA THR A 295 -28.89 -1.28 -12.03
C THR A 295 -27.73 -1.33 -11.04
N GLY A 296 -26.61 -1.94 -11.43
CA GLY A 296 -25.47 -2.18 -10.56
C GLY A 296 -25.76 -3.19 -9.45
N TRP A 297 -24.76 -3.37 -8.58
CA TRP A 297 -24.80 -4.31 -7.46
C TRP A 297 -23.81 -3.88 -6.37
N HIS A 298 -24.13 -4.20 -5.12
CA HIS A 298 -23.26 -4.13 -3.96
C HIS A 298 -23.16 -5.51 -3.31
N ASP A 299 -22.00 -5.81 -2.75
CA ASP A 299 -21.68 -7.00 -1.97
C ASP A 299 -21.82 -6.71 -0.47
N HIS A 300 -22.87 -7.26 0.13
CA HIS A 300 -23.28 -6.99 1.50
C HIS A 300 -22.96 -8.20 2.40
N HIS A 301 -22.47 -7.92 3.59
CA HIS A 301 -22.28 -8.92 4.64
C HIS A 301 -23.56 -9.13 5.46
N ILE A 302 -24.09 -10.36 5.49
CA ILE A 302 -25.32 -10.70 6.26
C ILE A 302 -25.10 -10.42 7.75
N GLU A 303 -24.03 -10.96 8.32
CA GLU A 303 -23.50 -10.55 9.60
C GLU A 303 -22.44 -9.49 9.36
N HIS A 304 -22.67 -8.28 9.84
CA HIS A 304 -21.74 -7.16 9.67
C HIS A 304 -20.36 -7.49 10.23
N ARG A 305 -19.32 -6.95 9.62
CA ARG A 305 -17.94 -7.23 10.03
C ARG A 305 -17.62 -6.68 11.41
N VAL A 306 -18.22 -5.54 11.75
CA VAL A 306 -18.12 -4.95 13.09
C VAL A 306 -18.71 -5.84 14.18
N ALA A 307 -19.66 -6.70 13.84
CA ALA A 307 -20.27 -7.67 14.75
C ALA A 307 -19.51 -9.01 14.81
N GLY A 308 -18.43 -9.18 14.05
CA GLY A 308 -17.65 -10.43 13.98
C GLY A 308 -17.89 -11.25 12.71
N GLY A 309 -18.72 -10.75 11.79
CA GLY A 309 -19.04 -11.43 10.54
C GLY A 309 -17.82 -11.77 9.68
N SER A 310 -17.84 -12.97 9.10
CA SER A 310 -16.75 -13.48 8.27
C SER A 310 -16.76 -12.91 6.84
N GLU A 311 -15.60 -12.90 6.18
CA GLU A 311 -15.49 -12.56 4.74
C GLU A 311 -15.82 -13.75 3.82
N ALA A 312 -16.25 -14.89 4.38
CA ALA A 312 -16.57 -16.09 3.62
C ALA A 312 -17.78 -15.84 2.72
N LEU A 313 -17.84 -16.54 1.58
CA LEU A 313 -18.98 -16.49 0.68
C LEU A 313 -20.31 -16.78 1.40
N GLY A 314 -20.29 -17.63 2.43
CA GLY A 314 -21.46 -17.95 3.25
C GLY A 314 -22.11 -16.75 3.95
N ASN A 315 -21.34 -15.71 4.24
CA ASN A 315 -21.79 -14.49 4.92
C ASN A 315 -22.02 -13.31 3.96
N ARG A 316 -22.03 -13.54 2.64
CA ARG A 316 -22.11 -12.48 1.64
C ARG A 316 -23.27 -12.68 0.68
N VAL A 317 -23.90 -11.58 0.29
CA VAL A 317 -25.01 -11.52 -0.68
C VAL A 317 -24.90 -10.29 -1.56
N LEU A 318 -25.47 -10.36 -2.76
CA LEU A 318 -25.56 -9.25 -3.69
C LEU A 318 -26.92 -8.55 -3.58
N LEU A 319 -26.86 -7.22 -3.52
CA LEU A 319 -28.02 -6.32 -3.46
C LEU A 319 -27.90 -5.23 -4.51
N HIS A 320 -29.02 -4.65 -4.97
CA HIS A 320 -28.95 -3.37 -5.68
C HIS A 320 -28.39 -2.27 -4.78
N PRO A 321 -27.72 -1.25 -5.34
CA PRO A 321 -27.19 -0.13 -4.55
C PRO A 321 -28.23 0.53 -3.63
N ASN A 322 -29.45 0.77 -4.13
CA ASN A 322 -30.54 1.34 -3.33
C ASN A 322 -31.07 0.37 -2.27
N CYS A 323 -31.14 -0.93 -2.59
CA CYS A 323 -31.53 -1.97 -1.61
C CYS A 323 -30.51 -2.05 -0.48
N HIS A 324 -29.21 -1.95 -0.82
CA HIS A 324 -28.14 -1.95 0.15
C HIS A 324 -28.23 -0.76 1.11
N ILE A 325 -28.47 0.45 0.57
CA ILE A 325 -28.70 1.65 1.40
C ILE A 325 -29.91 1.43 2.32
N ASN A 326 -31.00 0.88 1.81
CA ASN A 326 -32.21 0.63 2.60
C ASN A 326 -32.00 -0.38 3.73
N VAL A 327 -31.17 -1.40 3.51
CA VAL A 327 -30.79 -2.38 4.55
C VAL A 327 -30.10 -1.68 5.71
N HIS A 328 -29.08 -0.88 5.43
CA HIS A 328 -28.36 -0.13 6.46
C HIS A 328 -29.21 0.98 7.12
N ALA A 329 -30.10 1.62 6.35
CA ALA A 329 -30.94 2.71 6.86
C ALA A 329 -32.08 2.23 7.76
N ASN A 330 -32.62 1.02 7.52
CA ASN A 330 -33.78 0.49 8.24
C ASN A 330 -33.49 -0.82 9.00
N ASP A 331 -32.22 -1.21 9.11
CA ASP A 331 -31.76 -2.43 9.78
C ASP A 331 -32.50 -3.70 9.30
N LEU A 332 -32.65 -3.82 7.97
CA LEU A 332 -33.41 -4.93 7.38
C LEU A 332 -32.58 -6.20 7.37
N HIS A 333 -33.14 -7.30 7.89
CA HIS A 333 -32.50 -8.60 7.83
C HIS A 333 -32.51 -9.17 6.40
N VAL A 334 -31.33 -9.45 5.85
CA VAL A 334 -31.16 -10.10 4.55
C VAL A 334 -30.65 -11.53 4.75
N ALA A 335 -31.31 -12.51 4.13
CA ALA A 335 -30.87 -13.90 4.15
C ALA A 335 -30.40 -14.34 2.77
N LYS A 336 -29.64 -15.44 2.71
CA LYS A 336 -29.35 -16.07 1.43
C LYS A 336 -30.61 -16.67 0.82
N PRO A 337 -30.78 -16.58 -0.52
CA PRO A 337 -31.83 -17.33 -1.18
C PRO A 337 -31.60 -18.83 -0.96
N VAL A 338 -32.69 -19.57 -0.77
CA VAL A 338 -32.65 -21.01 -0.58
C VAL A 338 -32.06 -21.66 -1.84
N PRO A 339 -31.00 -22.47 -1.73
CA PRO A 339 -30.51 -23.26 -2.86
C PRO A 339 -31.63 -24.20 -3.33
N ALA A 340 -31.89 -24.26 -4.63
CA ALA A 340 -32.84 -25.22 -5.17
C ALA A 340 -32.31 -26.65 -5.17
#